data_AF-A0A4Q2EIN7-F1
#
_entry.id   AF-A0A4Q2EIN7-F1
#
_cell.length_a   1.000
_cell.length_b   1.000
_cell.length_c   1.000
_cell.angle_alpha   90.00
_cell.angle_beta   90.00
_cell.angle_gamma   90.00
#
_symmetry.space_group_name_H-M   'P 1'
#
loop_
_entity.id
_entity.type
_entity.pdbx_description
1 polymer ?
#
loop_
_entity_poly.entity_id
_entity_poly.type
_entity_poly.pdbx_seq_one_letter_code
_entity_poly.pdbx_strand_id
1 'polypeptide(L)'
;MAEDQEQEAAHHHQERPPVGVARHRRTADLRRLPALDLPVHHRLPRGRLRRGFHRLGHAAGRQLRRPNPGPVRAVHDRRHHPRALVLVPGRSGDRHPHGLRVDLLLRIQGEDGRAARLSSILGGGSQKRPTPSASLPVPGGPVFFSLYPTDPPDVRDAVVAAARDHSQEHAVFTSLHIPEAQRLTAFVDDLRDLHKREGLTFCADISPVTLQRLGLGLEDLGQLRDAGVRWVRIDFGFAPDEIARIALTGGFRVAVNASTVTDAELDALSGVDLVGWHNFYPRPETGLTTEFVAAQNALFAQRGRDVFVFLPGERTFRAPLHLGLPMLEEHRHRNAYVTYLHLADAFPTAHRVFAEGVPHPQHLAWIEHFEATGEVTVPLTGITPAASTLLEGTWRVRIEQTGVSERLEGTRGLTPPTEWINADYRERGSLQMDLDSYGRYAGEVHLMLRDAPLDPRQARIADIAAPYRGVVDRLRLTRTVRFVTAP
;
A
#
# COMPACT_ATOMS: atom_id res chain seq x y z
N MET A 1 31.35 6.41 -53.55
CA MET A 1 31.79 6.24 -54.95
C MET A 1 31.45 7.51 -55.75
N ALA A 2 32.13 8.64 -55.62
CA ALA A 2 33.30 9.06 -54.82
C ALA A 2 32.86 10.20 -53.84
N GLU A 3 33.51 10.56 -52.72
CA GLU A 3 34.93 10.89 -52.46
C GLU A 3 35.38 12.11 -53.31
N ASP A 4 35.97 13.21 -52.79
CA ASP A 4 36.60 13.53 -51.48
C ASP A 4 36.29 15.01 -51.06
N GLN A 5 36.35 15.38 -49.76
CA GLN A 5 37.43 16.13 -49.04
C GLN A 5 37.95 17.41 -49.77
N GLU A 6 38.26 18.55 -49.14
CA GLU A 6 38.93 18.81 -47.84
C GLU A 6 38.41 20.08 -47.10
N GLN A 7 38.87 20.30 -45.87
CA GLN A 7 38.77 21.57 -45.11
C GLN A 7 40.18 22.14 -44.85
N GLU A 8 40.40 23.46 -44.97
CA GLU A 8 41.41 24.13 -44.12
C GLU A 8 41.25 25.67 -43.95
N ALA A 9 41.98 26.17 -42.94
CA ALA A 9 42.06 27.53 -42.36
C ALA A 9 42.01 28.74 -43.34
N ALA A 10 41.37 29.89 -43.07
CA ALA A 10 41.32 30.79 -41.90
C ALA A 10 42.48 31.82 -41.77
N HIS A 11 42.23 33.10 -42.12
CA HIS A 11 42.38 34.30 -41.25
C HIS A 11 42.23 35.66 -41.97
N HIS A 12 41.46 36.58 -41.37
CA HIS A 12 41.53 38.08 -41.44
C HIS A 12 41.43 38.81 -42.81
N HIS A 13 40.95 40.06 -42.94
CA HIS A 13 40.77 41.16 -41.97
C HIS A 13 39.69 42.19 -42.44
N GLN A 14 39.10 42.94 -41.49
CA GLN A 14 38.50 44.30 -41.58
C GLN A 14 37.35 44.65 -42.58
N GLU A 15 36.17 45.03 -42.07
CA GLU A 15 35.58 46.41 -42.04
C GLU A 15 34.80 46.82 -43.33
N ARG A 16 33.58 47.43 -43.33
CA ARG A 16 32.85 48.29 -42.37
C ARG A 16 31.31 48.15 -42.47
N PRO A 17 30.53 48.62 -41.48
CA PRO A 17 29.07 48.85 -41.58
C PRO A 17 28.67 50.36 -41.64
N PRO A 18 27.42 50.69 -42.01
CA PRO A 18 26.69 51.90 -41.59
C PRO A 18 25.71 51.54 -40.43
N VAL A 19 25.57 52.22 -39.28
CA VAL A 19 25.42 53.67 -38.96
C VAL A 19 24.14 54.26 -39.60
N GLY A 20 23.16 54.85 -38.90
CA GLY A 20 22.91 55.14 -37.47
C GLY A 20 21.57 55.93 -37.36
N VAL A 21 21.16 56.75 -36.38
CA VAL A 21 21.58 57.19 -35.02
C VAL A 21 20.25 57.73 -34.37
N ALA A 22 19.83 57.46 -33.12
CA ALA A 22 20.23 58.11 -31.86
C ALA A 22 19.48 57.42 -30.68
N ARG A 23 20.07 57.06 -29.54
CA ARG A 23 20.81 57.81 -28.50
C ARG A 23 19.96 58.77 -27.64
N HIS A 24 19.67 58.35 -26.40
CA HIS A 24 20.29 58.99 -25.24
C HIS A 24 20.39 58.05 -24.01
N ARG A 25 21.58 57.92 -23.44
CA ARG A 25 21.80 57.40 -22.08
C ARG A 25 21.92 58.58 -21.11
N ARG A 26 21.47 58.41 -19.86
CA ARG A 26 22.13 58.98 -18.68
C ARG A 26 22.31 57.92 -17.60
N THR A 27 23.44 58.02 -16.92
CA THR A 27 23.93 57.15 -15.84
C THR A 27 23.39 57.57 -14.48
N ALA A 28 23.09 56.63 -13.57
CA ALA A 28 23.10 56.90 -12.12
C ALA A 28 23.22 55.61 -11.27
N ASP A 29 24.03 55.72 -10.23
CA ASP A 29 24.10 55.01 -8.93
C ASP A 29 23.37 53.68 -8.66
N LEU A 30 24.17 52.71 -8.22
CA LEU A 30 23.78 51.67 -7.25
C LEU A 30 23.52 52.30 -5.86
N ARG A 31 22.27 52.61 -5.52
CA ARG A 31 21.87 52.90 -4.12
C ARG A 31 20.54 52.24 -3.73
N ARG A 32 20.58 51.56 -2.58
CA ARG A 32 19.42 50.94 -1.90
C ARG A 32 18.47 52.00 -1.36
N LEU A 33 17.16 51.86 -1.57
CA LEU A 33 16.06 52.45 -0.80
C LEU A 33 14.78 51.62 -1.04
N PRO A 34 13.75 51.70 -0.18
CA PRO A 34 13.79 51.75 1.29
C PRO A 34 12.94 50.64 1.93
N ALA A 35 13.15 50.37 3.21
CA ALA A 35 12.20 49.58 4.02
C ALA A 35 11.04 50.48 4.48
N LEU A 36 9.84 49.92 4.59
CA LEU A 36 8.68 50.56 5.22
C LEU A 36 8.75 50.37 6.74
N ASP A 37 8.75 51.47 7.48
CA ASP A 37 8.72 51.50 8.95
C ASP A 37 7.28 51.65 9.47
N LEU A 38 7.03 51.02 10.63
CA LEU A 38 6.20 51.43 11.79
C LEU A 38 5.31 50.29 12.34
N PRO A 39 5.06 50.20 13.67
CA PRO A 39 5.81 50.78 14.79
C PRO A 39 6.23 49.75 15.87
N VAL A 40 7.04 50.22 16.84
CA VAL A 40 7.65 49.44 17.93
C VAL A 40 6.87 49.57 19.24
N HIS A 41 6.71 48.46 19.99
CA HIS A 41 6.83 48.31 21.47
C HIS A 41 6.55 46.82 21.80
N HIS A 42 7.32 46.06 22.58
CA HIS A 42 7.85 46.32 23.94
C HIS A 42 9.26 45.71 24.20
N ARG A 43 9.85 46.08 25.35
CA ARG A 43 11.23 45.76 25.76
C ARG A 43 11.43 44.33 26.29
N LEU A 44 12.61 43.76 26.00
CA LEU A 44 13.25 42.68 26.78
C LEU A 44 13.73 43.19 28.16
N PRO A 45 14.17 42.28 29.05
CA PRO A 45 15.62 42.25 29.28
C PRO A 45 16.26 40.85 29.11
N ARG A 46 17.58 40.88 28.84
CA ARG A 46 18.41 39.71 28.55
C ARG A 46 19.06 39.14 29.82
N GLY A 47 19.19 37.82 29.90
CA GLY A 47 20.19 37.15 30.73
C GLY A 47 21.17 36.36 29.84
N ARG A 48 22.45 36.76 29.80
CA ARG A 48 23.55 35.91 29.28
C ARG A 48 24.16 35.15 30.46
N LEU A 49 24.59 33.90 30.27
CA LEU A 49 25.97 33.49 30.58
C LEU A 49 26.35 32.08 30.08
N ARG A 50 27.45 32.08 29.32
CA ARG A 50 28.50 31.08 29.00
C ARG A 50 28.34 29.56 29.23
N ARG A 51 28.98 28.85 28.28
CA ARG A 51 29.41 27.44 28.27
C ARG A 51 30.20 27.02 29.53
N GLY A 52 30.11 25.75 29.88
CA GLY A 52 31.08 25.04 30.72
C GLY A 52 30.97 23.52 30.56
N PHE A 53 31.99 22.87 29.98
CA PHE A 53 32.18 21.42 30.08
C PHE A 53 32.77 21.09 31.47
N HIS A 54 32.34 20.01 32.11
CA HIS A 54 33.26 19.04 32.74
C HIS A 54 32.51 17.76 33.17
N ARG A 55 33.20 16.61 33.06
CA ARG A 55 32.79 15.32 33.65
C ARG A 55 32.99 15.34 35.16
N LEU A 56 32.16 14.61 35.90
CA LEU A 56 32.58 13.55 36.84
C LEU A 56 31.36 12.76 37.35
N GLY A 57 31.56 11.48 37.69
CA GLY A 57 30.51 10.56 38.14
C GLY A 57 30.69 10.09 39.59
N HIS A 58 29.84 9.13 40.00
CA HIS A 58 29.59 8.66 41.38
C HIS A 58 28.88 9.70 42.27
N ALA A 59 27.82 9.37 43.02
CA ALA A 59 27.64 8.15 43.80
C ALA A 59 26.17 7.85 44.21
N ALA A 60 26.01 6.67 44.83
CA ALA A 60 25.03 6.34 45.87
C ALA A 60 23.52 6.36 45.53
N GLY A 61 22.97 5.14 45.44
CA GLY A 61 21.54 4.89 45.29
C GLY A 61 20.66 5.35 46.46
N ARG A 62 19.37 5.45 46.15
CA ARG A 62 18.27 5.40 47.13
C ARG A 62 17.25 4.36 46.69
N GLN A 63 17.02 3.38 47.56
CA GLN A 63 15.88 2.47 47.45
C GLN A 63 14.59 3.28 47.65
N LEU A 64 13.64 3.19 46.71
CA LEU A 64 12.26 3.61 46.95
C LEU A 64 11.40 2.36 47.17
N ARG A 65 10.89 2.22 48.40
CA ARG A 65 9.98 1.14 48.79
C ARG A 65 8.64 1.31 48.09
N ARG A 66 8.14 0.24 47.47
CA ARG A 66 6.74 0.16 47.01
C ARG A 66 5.81 -0.02 48.24
N PRO A 67 4.67 0.68 48.32
CA PRO A 67 3.64 0.36 49.30
C PRO A 67 2.87 -0.91 48.89
N ASN A 68 2.44 -1.67 49.90
CA ASN A 68 1.74 -2.94 49.76
C ASN A 68 0.23 -2.73 50.02
N PRO A 69 -0.69 -3.01 49.08
CA PRO A 69 -2.12 -2.99 49.36
C PRO A 69 -2.60 -4.34 49.90
N GLY A 70 -3.29 -4.31 51.04
CA GLY A 70 -3.90 -5.49 51.67
C GLY A 70 -5.14 -6.02 50.92
N PRO A 71 -5.71 -7.15 51.35
CA PRO A 71 -6.74 -7.86 50.60
C PRO A 71 -8.11 -7.18 50.71
N VAL A 72 -8.71 -6.85 49.56
CA VAL A 72 -10.10 -6.39 49.47
C VAL A 72 -11.00 -7.58 49.19
N ARG A 73 -12.06 -7.74 49.99
CA ARG A 73 -13.07 -8.79 49.84
C ARG A 73 -13.87 -8.61 48.54
N ALA A 74 -14.09 -9.70 47.82
CA ALA A 74 -15.01 -9.71 46.68
C ALA A 74 -16.46 -9.60 47.15
N VAL A 75 -17.23 -8.72 46.51
CA VAL A 75 -18.70 -8.73 46.53
C VAL A 75 -19.16 -9.43 45.25
N HIS A 76 -20.05 -10.40 45.36
CA HIS A 76 -20.69 -11.02 44.20
C HIS A 76 -21.71 -10.06 43.58
N ASP A 77 -21.61 -9.83 42.28
CA ASP A 77 -22.80 -9.68 41.43
C ASP A 77 -22.65 -10.58 40.20
N ARG A 78 -23.79 -11.06 39.69
CA ARG A 78 -23.90 -12.03 38.59
C ARG A 78 -24.41 -11.33 37.34
N ARG A 79 -23.64 -11.38 36.24
CA ARG A 79 -24.20 -11.53 34.88
C ARG A 79 -23.15 -11.94 33.85
N HIS A 80 -23.65 -12.68 32.85
CA HIS A 80 -22.98 -13.53 31.87
C HIS A 80 -21.76 -12.99 31.10
N HIS A 81 -20.73 -13.83 30.96
CA HIS A 81 -19.81 -13.87 29.81
C HIS A 81 -19.42 -15.33 29.47
N PRO A 82 -18.95 -15.63 28.24
CA PRO A 82 -18.91 -16.99 27.69
C PRO A 82 -17.80 -17.90 28.25
N ARG A 83 -17.96 -19.21 28.02
CA ARG A 83 -17.16 -20.29 28.60
C ARG A 83 -15.69 -20.27 28.15
N ALA A 84 -14.77 -20.04 29.07
CA ALA A 84 -13.36 -20.39 28.91
C ALA A 84 -13.15 -21.91 29.13
N LEU A 85 -12.37 -22.55 28.27
CA LEU A 85 -12.03 -23.97 28.38
C LEU A 85 -10.87 -24.15 29.38
N VAL A 86 -11.13 -24.75 30.54
CA VAL A 86 -10.11 -25.00 31.58
C VAL A 86 -9.60 -26.43 31.47
N LEU A 87 -8.32 -26.59 31.13
CA LEU A 87 -7.60 -27.87 31.19
C LEU A 87 -7.13 -28.14 32.64
N VAL A 88 -7.55 -29.27 33.21
CA VAL A 88 -7.08 -29.74 34.52
C VAL A 88 -6.26 -31.03 34.32
N PRO A 89 -4.99 -31.09 34.77
CA PRO A 89 -4.19 -32.30 34.67
C PRO A 89 -4.58 -33.31 35.77
N GLY A 90 -5.07 -34.49 35.36
CA GLY A 90 -5.31 -35.61 36.27
C GLY A 90 -4.00 -36.29 36.71
N ARG A 91 -3.91 -36.69 37.98
CA ARG A 91 -2.79 -37.48 38.52
C ARG A 91 -3.15 -38.97 38.64
N SER A 92 -2.45 -39.79 37.88
CA SER A 92 -2.09 -41.19 38.15
C SER A 92 -0.96 -41.54 37.17
N GLY A 93 0.00 -42.41 37.43
CA GLY A 93 0.11 -43.44 38.44
C GLY A 93 0.68 -44.68 37.74
N ASP A 94 1.89 -45.07 38.13
CA ASP A 94 2.67 -46.22 37.64
C ASP A 94 3.33 -46.19 36.24
N ARG A 95 4.29 -47.11 36.11
CA ARG A 95 5.44 -47.10 35.18
C ARG A 95 5.36 -48.29 34.21
N HIS A 96 5.64 -48.07 32.92
CA HIS A 96 6.71 -48.71 32.12
C HIS A 96 6.58 -48.32 30.62
N PRO A 97 7.58 -48.59 29.75
CA PRO A 97 7.85 -47.74 28.57
C PRO A 97 7.13 -48.18 27.28
N HIS A 98 7.39 -47.40 26.23
CA HIS A 98 6.89 -47.49 24.85
C HIS A 98 5.59 -46.74 24.55
N GLY A 99 5.76 -45.50 24.06
CA GLY A 99 4.92 -44.89 23.02
C GLY A 99 3.44 -44.65 23.35
N LEU A 100 3.12 -43.55 24.05
CA LEU A 100 1.78 -42.99 23.96
C LEU A 100 1.57 -42.30 22.60
N ARG A 101 0.73 -42.89 21.75
CA ARG A 101 -0.07 -42.09 20.79
C ARG A 101 -1.09 -41.27 21.57
N VAL A 102 -1.27 -40.02 21.17
CA VAL A 102 -2.41 -39.19 21.60
C VAL A 102 -3.32 -39.02 20.40
N ASP A 103 -4.37 -39.85 20.32
CA ASP A 103 -5.40 -39.71 19.30
C ASP A 103 -6.39 -38.61 19.72
N LEU A 104 -6.30 -37.44 19.08
CA LEU A 104 -7.14 -36.29 19.38
C LEU A 104 -8.49 -36.40 18.64
N LEU A 105 -9.51 -36.96 19.31
CA LEU A 105 -10.82 -37.17 18.70
C LEU A 105 -11.67 -35.88 18.70
N LEU A 106 -11.62 -35.12 17.60
CA LEU A 106 -12.52 -34.00 17.34
C LEU A 106 -13.93 -34.53 17.00
N ARG A 107 -14.86 -34.44 17.97
CA ARG A 107 -16.29 -34.69 17.75
C ARG A 107 -16.98 -33.44 17.23
N ILE A 108 -17.22 -33.38 15.92
CA ILE A 108 -18.19 -32.47 15.33
C ILE A 108 -19.56 -33.15 15.40
N GLN A 109 -20.54 -32.51 16.03
CA GLN A 109 -21.93 -32.95 15.92
C GLN A 109 -22.54 -32.32 14.66
N GLY A 110 -22.72 -33.13 13.63
CA GLY A 110 -23.64 -32.89 12.53
C GLY A 110 -24.69 -33.99 12.53
N GLU A 111 -25.93 -33.65 12.19
CA GLU A 111 -26.99 -34.63 11.99
C GLU A 111 -26.70 -35.47 10.73
N ASP A 112 -27.23 -36.69 10.71
CA ASP A 112 -27.09 -37.77 9.71
C ASP A 112 -25.96 -38.79 9.91
N GLY A 113 -26.34 -39.91 10.53
CA GLY A 113 -25.44 -41.01 10.86
C GLY A 113 -25.15 -41.96 9.69
N ARG A 114 -23.95 -41.84 9.09
CA ARG A 114 -23.28 -42.96 8.39
C ARG A 114 -21.79 -43.02 8.73
N ALA A 115 -21.39 -44.04 9.47
CA ALA A 115 -19.98 -44.28 9.80
C ALA A 115 -19.31 -45.16 8.74
N ALA A 116 -18.24 -44.65 8.11
CA ALA A 116 -17.38 -45.43 7.22
C ALA A 116 -16.06 -45.79 7.94
N ARG A 117 -15.69 -47.08 7.94
CA ARG A 117 -14.38 -47.54 8.40
C ARG A 117 -13.35 -47.39 7.28
N LEU A 118 -12.16 -46.90 7.59
CA LEU A 118 -10.99 -46.96 6.72
C LEU A 118 -9.91 -47.82 7.37
N SER A 119 -9.59 -48.95 6.75
CA SER A 119 -8.54 -49.88 7.15
C SER A 119 -7.18 -49.47 6.61
N SER A 120 -6.14 -49.62 7.42
CA SER A 120 -4.75 -49.34 7.05
C SER A 120 -4.17 -50.39 6.10
N ILE A 121 -3.47 -49.95 5.05
CA ILE A 121 -2.50 -50.78 4.31
C ILE A 121 -1.18 -50.00 4.24
N LEU A 122 -0.08 -50.68 4.56
CA LEU A 122 1.30 -50.19 4.45
C LEU A 122 1.94 -50.76 3.19
N GLY A 123 2.85 -49.99 2.57
CA GLY A 123 3.84 -50.50 1.62
C GLY A 123 3.81 -49.86 0.23
N GLY A 124 4.98 -49.48 -0.27
CA GLY A 124 5.17 -48.99 -1.64
C GLY A 124 5.81 -47.60 -1.69
N GLY A 125 7.12 -47.54 -1.93
CA GLY A 125 7.82 -46.29 -2.19
C GLY A 125 7.48 -45.75 -3.58
N SER A 126 7.11 -44.47 -3.65
CA SER A 126 7.02 -43.73 -4.91
C SER A 126 7.33 -42.26 -4.64
N GLN A 127 8.07 -41.62 -5.55
CA GLN A 127 8.37 -40.19 -5.48
C GLN A 127 7.06 -39.40 -5.53
N LYS A 128 6.65 -38.82 -4.40
CA LYS A 128 5.53 -37.90 -4.39
C LYS A 128 5.93 -36.62 -5.11
N ARG A 129 5.43 -36.45 -6.34
CA ARG A 129 5.20 -35.11 -6.90
C ARG A 129 4.45 -34.28 -5.85
N PRO A 130 4.80 -33.00 -5.65
CA PRO A 130 4.09 -32.17 -4.69
C PRO A 130 2.61 -32.10 -5.09
N THR A 131 1.75 -32.63 -4.23
CA THR A 131 0.31 -32.32 -4.27
C THR A 131 0.17 -30.80 -4.15
N PRO A 132 -0.66 -30.13 -4.97
CA PRO A 132 -0.91 -28.71 -4.78
C PRO A 132 -1.50 -28.53 -3.37
N SER A 133 -0.75 -27.90 -2.48
CA SER A 133 -1.29 -27.43 -1.21
C SER A 133 -2.40 -26.46 -1.54
N ALA A 134 -3.59 -26.65 -0.95
CA ALA A 134 -4.72 -25.74 -1.13
C ALA A 134 -4.23 -24.29 -1.00
N SER A 135 -4.23 -23.57 -2.12
CA SER A 135 -3.83 -22.18 -2.16
C SER A 135 -4.82 -21.41 -1.30
N LEU A 136 -4.29 -20.59 -0.39
CA LEU A 136 -5.07 -19.45 0.10
C LEU A 136 -5.59 -18.71 -1.14
N PRO A 137 -6.85 -18.21 -1.14
CA PRO A 137 -7.37 -17.47 -2.28
C PRO A 137 -6.37 -16.37 -2.62
N VAL A 138 -5.99 -16.27 -3.89
CA VAL A 138 -5.04 -15.26 -4.34
C VAL A 138 -5.66 -13.91 -3.96
N PRO A 139 -5.00 -13.08 -3.12
CA PRO A 139 -5.63 -11.95 -2.44
C PRO A 139 -5.80 -10.74 -3.38
N GLY A 140 -5.97 -11.02 -4.67
CA GLY A 140 -5.86 -10.07 -5.75
C GLY A 140 -7.16 -9.85 -6.50
N GLY A 141 -7.53 -8.58 -6.61
CA GLY A 141 -8.64 -8.08 -7.40
C GLY A 141 -8.12 -6.95 -8.31
N PRO A 142 -8.66 -6.80 -9.53
CA PRO A 142 -8.07 -5.91 -10.53
C PRO A 142 -7.94 -4.47 -10.04
N VAL A 143 -6.98 -3.75 -10.61
CA VAL A 143 -6.69 -2.37 -10.18
C VAL A 143 -7.50 -1.38 -11.01
N PHE A 144 -8.12 -0.42 -10.32
CA PHE A 144 -8.91 0.65 -10.92
C PHE A 144 -8.07 1.93 -10.99
N PHE A 145 -8.37 2.83 -11.92
CA PHE A 145 -7.72 4.15 -12.03
C PHE A 145 -8.72 5.28 -11.88
N SER A 146 -8.20 6.50 -11.68
CA SER A 146 -9.01 7.72 -11.57
C SER A 146 -8.66 8.71 -12.67
N LEU A 147 -9.69 9.30 -13.28
CA LEU A 147 -9.58 10.35 -14.31
C LEU A 147 -10.39 11.58 -13.90
N TYR A 148 -9.83 12.77 -14.10
CA TYR A 148 -10.46 14.03 -13.72
C TYR A 148 -10.51 15.07 -14.86
N PRO A 149 -11.49 15.99 -14.85
CA PRO A 149 -11.57 17.10 -15.81
C PRO A 149 -10.39 18.08 -15.76
N THR A 150 -9.56 18.00 -14.72
CA THR A 150 -8.37 18.84 -14.51
C THR A 150 -7.06 18.16 -14.93
N ASP A 151 -7.11 16.89 -15.37
CA ASP A 151 -5.89 16.15 -15.71
C ASP A 151 -5.31 16.64 -17.05
N PRO A 152 -3.99 16.89 -17.14
CA PRO A 152 -3.34 17.22 -18.40
C PRO A 152 -3.54 16.12 -19.46
N PRO A 153 -3.52 16.43 -20.76
CA PRO A 153 -3.78 15.46 -21.83
C PRO A 153 -2.90 14.21 -21.77
N ASP A 154 -1.60 14.37 -21.46
CA ASP A 154 -0.64 13.26 -21.31
C ASP A 154 -0.97 12.35 -20.12
N VAL A 155 -1.46 12.93 -19.02
CA VAL A 155 -1.93 12.17 -17.84
C VAL A 155 -3.22 11.43 -18.18
N ARG A 156 -4.17 12.10 -18.83
CA ARG A 156 -5.43 11.49 -19.29
C ARG A 156 -5.17 10.31 -20.21
N ASP A 157 -4.35 10.47 -21.23
CA ASP A 157 -4.09 9.44 -22.23
C ASP A 157 -3.38 8.22 -21.59
N ALA A 158 -2.47 8.46 -20.62
CA ALA A 158 -1.85 7.39 -19.83
C ALA A 158 -2.85 6.65 -18.92
N VAL A 159 -3.76 7.36 -18.25
CA VAL A 159 -4.82 6.76 -17.42
C VAL A 159 -5.80 5.95 -18.27
N VAL A 160 -6.20 6.47 -19.43
CA VAL A 160 -7.13 5.81 -20.37
C VAL A 160 -6.53 4.51 -20.89
N ALA A 161 -5.26 4.52 -21.29
CA ALA A 161 -4.56 3.30 -21.68
C ALA A 161 -4.50 2.29 -20.52
N ALA A 162 -4.08 2.72 -19.33
CA ALA A 162 -3.95 1.84 -18.17
C ALA A 162 -5.30 1.24 -17.73
N ALA A 163 -6.39 2.01 -17.77
CA ALA A 163 -7.71 1.52 -17.41
C ALA A 163 -8.27 0.51 -18.42
N ARG A 164 -8.09 0.74 -19.72
CA ARG A 164 -8.46 -0.20 -20.77
C ARG A 164 -7.68 -1.51 -20.64
N ASP A 165 -6.37 -1.41 -20.37
CA ASP A 165 -5.47 -2.56 -20.43
C ASP A 165 -5.45 -3.38 -19.11
N HIS A 166 -5.82 -2.78 -17.96
CA HIS A 166 -5.65 -3.41 -16.63
C HIS A 166 -6.88 -3.36 -15.67
N SER A 167 -7.94 -2.58 -15.93
CA SER A 167 -9.07 -2.46 -14.99
C SER A 167 -10.23 -3.42 -15.25
N GLN A 168 -10.82 -3.94 -14.17
CA GLN A 168 -12.06 -4.72 -14.23
C GLN A 168 -13.16 -3.92 -14.93
N GLU A 169 -13.91 -4.52 -15.86
CA GLU A 169 -15.04 -3.86 -16.55
C GLU A 169 -14.65 -2.52 -17.24
N HIS A 170 -13.35 -2.33 -17.50
CA HIS A 170 -12.75 -1.08 -18.00
C HIS A 170 -13.16 0.14 -17.15
N ALA A 171 -13.28 -0.07 -15.84
CA ALA A 171 -13.83 0.84 -14.87
C ALA A 171 -12.85 1.95 -14.45
N VAL A 172 -13.33 3.19 -14.49
CA VAL A 172 -12.59 4.38 -14.08
C VAL A 172 -13.39 5.18 -13.05
N PHE A 173 -12.74 5.55 -11.95
CA PHE A 173 -13.29 6.53 -11.02
C PHE A 173 -13.18 7.94 -11.60
N THR A 174 -14.22 8.76 -11.46
CA THR A 174 -14.15 10.17 -11.79
C THR A 174 -14.96 11.02 -10.82
N SER A 175 -14.50 12.24 -10.57
CA SER A 175 -15.30 13.23 -9.85
C SER A 175 -15.83 14.28 -10.81
N LEU A 176 -17.16 14.38 -10.88
CA LEU A 176 -17.83 15.51 -11.50
C LEU A 176 -17.98 16.68 -10.49
N HIS A 177 -17.77 16.42 -9.19
CA HIS A 177 -17.75 17.42 -8.13
C HIS A 177 -16.34 18.01 -7.92
N ILE A 178 -15.85 18.76 -8.92
CA ILE A 178 -14.59 19.52 -8.82
C ILE A 178 -14.89 21.02 -8.94
N PRO A 179 -14.77 21.81 -7.85
CA PRO A 179 -15.02 23.25 -7.87
C PRO A 179 -14.21 24.03 -8.91
N GLU A 180 -12.97 23.59 -9.17
CA GLU A 180 -12.01 24.17 -10.10
C GLU A 180 -12.33 23.87 -11.58
N ALA A 181 -13.18 22.89 -11.88
CA ALA A 181 -13.50 22.48 -13.24
C ALA A 181 -14.50 23.44 -13.90
N GLN A 182 -14.00 24.25 -14.85
CA GLN A 182 -14.80 25.29 -15.53
C GLN A 182 -15.71 24.77 -16.66
N ARG A 183 -15.50 23.53 -17.14
CA ARG A 183 -16.15 22.98 -18.36
C ARG A 183 -16.75 21.59 -18.15
N LEU A 184 -17.52 21.43 -17.07
CA LEU A 184 -18.01 20.11 -16.65
C LEU A 184 -18.85 19.38 -17.72
N THR A 185 -19.70 20.08 -18.47
CA THR A 185 -20.48 19.50 -19.58
C THR A 185 -19.58 18.93 -20.68
N ALA A 186 -18.53 19.65 -21.07
CA ALA A 186 -17.58 19.18 -22.08
C ALA A 186 -16.78 17.95 -21.60
N PHE A 187 -16.56 17.83 -20.28
CA PHE A 187 -15.96 16.62 -19.73
C PHE A 187 -16.92 15.42 -19.80
N VAL A 188 -18.23 15.61 -19.62
CA VAL A 188 -19.22 14.54 -19.85
C VAL A 188 -19.25 14.10 -21.31
N ASP A 189 -19.03 15.02 -22.26
CA ASP A 189 -18.85 14.67 -23.67
C ASP A 189 -17.53 13.88 -23.91
N ASP A 190 -16.41 14.30 -23.30
CA ASP A 190 -15.14 13.54 -23.33
C ASP A 190 -15.32 12.11 -22.76
N LEU A 191 -16.04 11.94 -21.65
CA LEU A 191 -16.38 10.63 -21.08
C LEU A 191 -17.21 9.79 -22.06
N ARG A 192 -18.21 10.39 -22.72
CA ARG A 192 -19.02 9.71 -23.74
C ARG A 192 -18.19 9.21 -24.92
N ASP A 193 -17.23 10.01 -25.37
CA ASP A 193 -16.36 9.63 -26.49
C ASP A 193 -15.31 8.59 -26.08
N LEU A 194 -14.82 8.64 -24.84
CA LEU A 194 -14.01 7.56 -24.24
C LEU A 194 -14.80 6.24 -24.12
N HIS A 195 -16.05 6.29 -23.66
CA HIS A 195 -16.92 5.12 -23.58
C HIS A 195 -17.13 4.48 -24.96
N LYS A 196 -17.45 5.28 -25.98
CA LYS A 196 -17.68 4.79 -27.35
C LYS A 196 -16.44 4.23 -28.03
N ARG A 197 -15.26 4.82 -27.78
CA ARG A 197 -14.01 4.48 -28.49
C ARG A 197 -13.22 3.36 -27.82
N GLU A 198 -13.10 3.43 -26.49
CA GLU A 198 -12.24 2.53 -25.70
C GLU A 198 -13.05 1.51 -24.89
N GLY A 199 -14.39 1.67 -24.79
CA GLY A 199 -15.25 0.82 -23.98
C GLY A 199 -15.19 1.08 -22.47
N LEU A 200 -14.53 2.17 -22.03
CA LEU A 200 -14.40 2.53 -20.61
C LEU A 200 -15.78 2.74 -19.95
N THR A 201 -15.90 2.38 -18.68
CA THR A 201 -17.09 2.66 -17.85
C THR A 201 -16.72 3.51 -16.65
N PHE A 202 -17.66 4.31 -16.12
CA PHE A 202 -17.35 5.32 -15.11
C PHE A 202 -18.14 5.14 -13.80
N CYS A 203 -17.42 5.29 -12.68
CA CYS A 203 -18.00 5.68 -11.40
C CYS A 203 -17.90 7.20 -11.26
N ALA A 204 -19.02 7.91 -11.37
CA ALA A 204 -19.05 9.37 -11.32
C ALA A 204 -19.54 9.89 -9.96
N ASP A 205 -18.75 10.74 -9.31
CA ASP A 205 -19.15 11.47 -8.11
C ASP A 205 -20.19 12.56 -8.44
N ILE A 206 -21.39 12.44 -7.88
CA ILE A 206 -22.52 13.35 -8.07
C ILE A 206 -23.04 13.90 -6.74
N SER A 207 -23.47 15.15 -6.79
CA SER A 207 -24.20 15.83 -5.72
C SER A 207 -25.28 16.74 -6.36
N PRO A 208 -26.26 17.25 -5.61
CA PRO A 208 -27.29 18.14 -6.16
C PRO A 208 -26.70 19.37 -6.86
N VAL A 209 -25.60 19.91 -6.33
CA VAL A 209 -24.85 21.03 -6.93
C VAL A 209 -24.21 20.63 -8.27
N THR A 210 -23.68 19.40 -8.37
CA THR A 210 -23.08 18.88 -9.60
C THR A 210 -24.13 18.68 -10.69
N LEU A 211 -25.29 18.09 -10.36
CA LEU A 211 -26.41 17.93 -11.30
C LEU A 211 -26.92 19.29 -11.79
N GLN A 212 -27.12 20.25 -10.87
CA GLN A 212 -27.52 21.61 -11.22
C GLN A 212 -26.51 22.30 -12.15
N ARG A 213 -25.19 22.14 -11.92
CA ARG A 213 -24.14 22.68 -12.79
C ARG A 213 -24.12 22.05 -14.18
N LEU A 214 -24.56 20.80 -14.31
CA LEU A 214 -24.74 20.12 -15.60
C LEU A 214 -26.07 20.47 -16.27
N GLY A 215 -27.00 21.14 -15.58
CA GLY A 215 -28.35 21.40 -16.06
C GLY A 215 -29.24 20.16 -16.09
N LEU A 216 -28.96 19.16 -15.24
CA LEU A 216 -29.67 17.87 -15.21
C LEU A 216 -30.60 17.77 -14.00
N GLY A 217 -31.81 17.28 -14.22
CA GLY A 217 -32.70 16.75 -13.17
C GLY A 217 -32.42 15.29 -12.83
N LEU A 218 -33.24 14.70 -11.94
CA LEU A 218 -33.21 13.25 -11.66
C LEU A 218 -33.81 12.42 -12.82
N GLU A 219 -34.63 13.08 -13.63
CA GLU A 219 -35.21 12.63 -14.88
C GLU A 219 -34.18 12.53 -16.02
N ASP A 220 -33.13 13.36 -15.99
CA ASP A 220 -32.09 13.44 -17.04
C ASP A 220 -30.91 12.48 -16.83
N LEU A 221 -30.93 11.66 -15.78
CA LEU A 221 -29.84 10.74 -15.43
C LEU A 221 -29.44 9.77 -16.56
N GLY A 222 -30.34 9.53 -17.53
CA GLY A 222 -30.04 8.81 -18.76
C GLY A 222 -28.85 9.39 -19.53
N GLN A 223 -28.64 10.72 -19.49
CA GLN A 223 -27.51 11.37 -20.17
C GLN A 223 -26.14 10.94 -19.62
N LEU A 224 -26.06 10.64 -18.31
CA LEU A 224 -24.85 10.11 -17.66
C LEU A 224 -24.61 8.66 -18.06
N ARG A 225 -25.66 7.82 -18.05
CA ARG A 225 -25.59 6.43 -18.52
C ARG A 225 -25.11 6.35 -19.98
N ASP A 226 -25.63 7.22 -20.84
CA ASP A 226 -25.28 7.28 -22.25
C ASP A 226 -23.84 7.84 -22.46
N ALA A 227 -23.27 8.51 -21.46
CA ALA A 227 -21.85 8.89 -21.38
C ALA A 227 -20.94 7.79 -20.79
N GLY A 228 -21.45 6.59 -20.53
CA GLY A 228 -20.68 5.47 -19.99
C GLY A 228 -20.67 5.35 -18.47
N VAL A 229 -21.38 6.22 -17.74
CA VAL A 229 -21.54 6.08 -16.29
C VAL A 229 -22.34 4.81 -15.98
N ARG A 230 -21.83 3.99 -15.07
CA ARG A 230 -22.49 2.77 -14.57
C ARG A 230 -22.68 2.81 -13.06
N TRP A 231 -21.86 3.59 -12.38
CA TRP A 231 -21.93 3.79 -10.94
C TRP A 231 -22.00 5.27 -10.63
N VAL A 232 -22.81 5.63 -9.65
CA VAL A 232 -22.88 6.99 -9.13
C VAL A 232 -22.41 6.99 -7.69
N ARG A 233 -21.37 7.77 -7.40
CA ARG A 233 -20.90 8.01 -6.04
C ARG A 233 -21.65 9.19 -5.46
N ILE A 234 -22.27 8.98 -4.31
CA ILE A 234 -23.06 9.96 -3.59
C ILE A 234 -22.33 10.25 -2.28
N ASP A 235 -21.70 11.42 -2.20
CA ASP A 235 -20.97 11.87 -1.02
C ASP A 235 -21.90 12.53 0.01
N PHE A 236 -22.77 13.45 -0.45
CA PHE A 236 -23.75 14.15 0.38
C PHE A 236 -24.91 14.74 -0.44
N GLY A 237 -25.98 15.14 0.26
CA GLY A 237 -27.00 16.05 -0.27
C GLY A 237 -28.27 15.41 -0.85
N PHE A 238 -28.36 14.07 -0.87
CA PHE A 238 -29.58 13.34 -1.23
C PHE A 238 -30.14 12.57 -0.02
N ALA A 239 -31.46 12.54 0.11
CA ALA A 239 -32.15 11.69 1.09
C ALA A 239 -32.13 10.21 0.66
N PRO A 240 -32.29 9.23 1.58
CA PRO A 240 -32.23 7.80 1.23
C PRO A 240 -33.25 7.36 0.16
N ASP A 241 -34.44 7.97 0.10
CA ASP A 241 -35.44 7.70 -0.93
C ASP A 241 -35.08 8.31 -2.29
N GLU A 242 -34.38 9.45 -2.31
CA GLU A 242 -33.79 10.01 -3.53
C GLU A 242 -32.65 9.13 -4.04
N ILE A 243 -31.78 8.63 -3.16
CA ILE A 243 -30.70 7.70 -3.50
C ILE A 243 -31.28 6.41 -4.11
N ALA A 244 -32.29 5.82 -3.48
CA ALA A 244 -32.99 4.65 -4.01
C ALA A 244 -33.64 4.94 -5.37
N ARG A 245 -34.21 6.14 -5.56
CA ARG A 245 -34.76 6.57 -6.84
C ARG A 245 -33.69 6.71 -7.91
N ILE A 246 -32.56 7.36 -7.61
CA ILE A 246 -31.40 7.52 -8.50
C ILE A 246 -30.90 6.15 -9.00
N ALA A 247 -30.75 5.19 -8.09
CA ALA A 247 -30.35 3.82 -8.43
C ALA A 247 -31.34 3.18 -9.41
N LEU A 248 -32.64 3.26 -9.09
CA LEU A 248 -33.70 2.57 -9.81
C LEU A 248 -34.05 3.21 -11.17
N THR A 249 -34.07 4.55 -11.27
CA THR A 249 -34.39 5.26 -12.53
C THR A 249 -33.18 5.44 -13.44
N GLY A 250 -31.99 5.65 -12.86
CA GLY A 250 -30.74 5.74 -13.62
C GLY A 250 -30.23 4.37 -14.09
N GLY A 251 -30.55 3.30 -13.35
CA GLY A 251 -30.00 1.97 -13.57
C GLY A 251 -28.53 1.87 -13.13
N PHE A 252 -28.18 2.55 -12.03
CA PHE A 252 -26.81 2.64 -11.51
C PHE A 252 -26.64 1.81 -10.23
N ARG A 253 -25.45 1.21 -10.05
CA ARG A 253 -24.99 0.85 -8.69
C ARG A 253 -24.65 2.15 -7.95
N VAL A 254 -25.01 2.23 -6.67
CA VAL A 254 -24.69 3.40 -5.85
C VAL A 254 -23.43 3.12 -5.05
N ALA A 255 -22.51 4.09 -5.04
CA ALA A 255 -21.40 4.12 -4.11
C ALA A 255 -21.66 5.19 -3.04
N VAL A 256 -21.61 4.82 -1.76
CA VAL A 256 -21.63 5.78 -0.64
C VAL A 256 -20.22 6.04 -0.11
N ASN A 257 -20.03 7.19 0.54
CA ASN A 257 -18.77 7.52 1.20
C ASN A 257 -18.48 6.57 2.37
N ALA A 258 -17.62 5.57 2.13
CA ALA A 258 -17.24 4.57 3.12
C ALA A 258 -16.46 5.17 4.32
N SER A 259 -15.85 6.36 4.17
CA SER A 259 -15.11 7.02 5.25
C SER A 259 -16.02 7.67 6.30
N THR A 260 -17.32 7.88 6.02
CA THR A 260 -18.23 8.62 6.91
C THR A 260 -19.57 7.94 7.16
N VAL A 261 -19.99 6.98 6.33
CA VAL A 261 -21.29 6.32 6.46
C VAL A 261 -21.41 5.54 7.78
N THR A 262 -22.61 5.54 8.34
CA THR A 262 -23.01 4.85 9.56
C THR A 262 -23.85 3.60 9.29
N ASP A 263 -23.97 2.70 10.26
CA ASP A 263 -24.87 1.54 10.18
C ASP A 263 -26.32 1.93 9.83
N ALA A 264 -26.84 3.01 10.41
CA ALA A 264 -28.21 3.46 10.19
C ALA A 264 -28.45 3.91 8.74
N GLU A 265 -27.47 4.54 8.09
CA GLU A 265 -27.54 4.94 6.68
C GLU A 265 -27.41 3.74 5.75
N LEU A 266 -26.53 2.78 6.07
CA LEU A 266 -26.42 1.52 5.32
C LEU A 266 -27.70 0.68 5.41
N ASP A 267 -28.34 0.64 6.57
CA ASP A 267 -29.59 -0.11 6.78
C ASP A 267 -30.77 0.56 6.08
N ALA A 268 -30.84 1.90 6.09
CA ALA A 268 -31.82 2.67 5.31
C ALA A 268 -31.68 2.45 3.79
N LEU A 269 -30.47 2.14 3.31
CA LEU A 269 -30.15 1.86 1.90
C LEU A 269 -30.08 0.36 1.58
N SER A 270 -30.49 -0.52 2.48
CA SER A 270 -30.37 -1.98 2.35
C SER A 270 -31.00 -2.57 1.07
N GLY A 271 -32.06 -1.96 0.56
CA GLY A 271 -32.72 -2.35 -0.71
C GLY A 271 -32.04 -1.87 -2.00
N VAL A 272 -30.93 -1.13 -1.91
CA VAL A 272 -30.15 -0.62 -3.06
C VAL A 272 -28.95 -1.54 -3.33
N ASP A 273 -28.54 -1.71 -4.59
CA ASP A 273 -27.24 -2.28 -4.91
C ASP A 273 -26.14 -1.23 -4.62
N LEU A 274 -25.49 -1.44 -3.49
CA LEU A 274 -24.66 -0.47 -2.79
C LEU A 274 -23.24 -1.01 -2.61
N VAL A 275 -22.25 -0.15 -2.89
CA VAL A 275 -20.84 -0.34 -2.54
C VAL A 275 -20.34 0.80 -1.65
N GLY A 276 -19.27 0.54 -0.90
CA GLY A 276 -18.52 1.57 -0.20
C GLY A 276 -17.40 2.14 -1.06
N TRP A 277 -17.21 3.45 -1.08
CA TRP A 277 -16.04 4.08 -1.73
C TRP A 277 -15.44 5.14 -0.81
N HIS A 278 -14.24 4.86 -0.28
CA HIS A 278 -13.54 5.75 0.64
C HIS A 278 -13.16 7.09 -0.02
N ASN A 279 -12.88 8.09 0.81
CA ASN A 279 -12.24 9.33 0.36
C ASN A 279 -10.72 9.19 0.23
N PHE A 280 -10.12 10.03 -0.61
CA PHE A 280 -8.71 10.39 -0.59
C PHE A 280 -8.52 11.78 0.04
N TYR A 281 -7.31 12.09 0.52
CA TYR A 281 -7.03 13.26 1.34
C TYR A 281 -5.87 14.10 0.77
N PRO A 282 -6.16 15.11 -0.08
CA PRO A 282 -5.13 15.92 -0.75
C PRO A 282 -4.27 16.73 0.22
N ARG A 283 -4.86 17.22 1.32
CA ARG A 283 -4.13 17.94 2.36
C ARG A 283 -3.26 16.96 3.14
N PRO A 284 -1.97 17.25 3.36
CA PRO A 284 -1.14 16.48 4.29
C PRO A 284 -1.75 16.41 5.69
N GLU A 285 -1.39 15.36 6.43
CA GLU A 285 -1.76 15.13 7.83
C GLU A 285 -3.28 14.94 8.06
N THR A 286 -4.06 14.67 7.01
CA THR A 286 -5.51 14.40 7.11
C THR A 286 -5.97 13.07 6.53
N GLY A 287 -5.07 12.24 6.00
CA GLY A 287 -5.37 10.86 5.66
C GLY A 287 -5.76 10.03 6.89
N LEU A 288 -6.50 8.95 6.65
CA LEU A 288 -7.01 8.07 7.69
C LEU A 288 -5.93 7.17 8.29
N THR A 289 -6.22 6.55 9.43
CA THR A 289 -5.42 5.44 9.97
C THR A 289 -5.96 4.10 9.49
N THR A 290 -5.09 3.10 9.47
CA THR A 290 -5.42 1.73 9.03
C THR A 290 -6.51 1.10 9.90
N GLU A 291 -6.53 1.39 11.20
CA GLU A 291 -7.55 0.89 12.15
C GLU A 291 -8.93 1.50 11.89
N PHE A 292 -8.99 2.81 11.55
CA PHE A 292 -10.26 3.47 11.24
C PHE A 292 -10.86 2.92 9.95
N VAL A 293 -10.06 2.75 8.89
CA VAL A 293 -10.53 2.14 7.63
C VAL A 293 -10.93 0.68 7.84
N ALA A 294 -10.22 -0.08 8.67
CA ALA A 294 -10.63 -1.45 9.02
C ALA A 294 -12.01 -1.48 9.71
N ALA A 295 -12.29 -0.54 10.62
CA ALA A 295 -13.58 -0.43 11.29
C ALA A 295 -14.71 -0.07 10.31
N GLN A 296 -14.50 0.90 9.41
CA GLN A 296 -15.48 1.25 8.38
C GLN A 296 -15.73 0.10 7.40
N ASN A 297 -14.67 -0.58 6.92
CA ASN A 297 -14.78 -1.76 6.05
C ASN A 297 -15.62 -2.88 6.68
N ALA A 298 -15.54 -3.06 8.00
CA ALA A 298 -16.32 -4.06 8.72
C ALA A 298 -17.84 -3.80 8.63
N LEU A 299 -18.29 -2.54 8.47
CA LEU A 299 -19.72 -2.20 8.33
C LEU A 299 -20.31 -2.72 7.01
N PHE A 300 -19.52 -2.68 5.94
CA PHE A 300 -19.88 -3.21 4.62
C PHE A 300 -19.74 -4.72 4.55
N ALA A 301 -18.66 -5.28 5.12
CA ALA A 301 -18.43 -6.72 5.15
C ALA A 301 -19.55 -7.48 5.88
N GLN A 302 -20.07 -6.94 6.99
CA GLN A 302 -21.23 -7.49 7.71
C GLN A 302 -22.51 -7.55 6.86
N ARG A 303 -22.61 -6.71 5.82
CA ARG A 303 -23.76 -6.61 4.90
C ARG A 303 -23.48 -7.24 3.53
N GLY A 304 -22.35 -7.93 3.38
CA GLY A 304 -21.93 -8.57 2.12
C GLY A 304 -21.72 -7.58 0.97
N ARG A 305 -21.25 -6.36 1.26
CA ARG A 305 -21.04 -5.29 0.27
C ARG A 305 -19.57 -5.04 0.00
N ASP A 306 -19.24 -4.77 -1.25
CA ASP A 306 -17.88 -4.46 -1.70
C ASP A 306 -17.45 -3.08 -1.21
N VAL A 307 -16.13 -2.90 -1.02
CA VAL A 307 -15.54 -1.59 -0.70
C VAL A 307 -14.35 -1.29 -1.61
N PHE A 308 -14.26 -0.03 -2.04
CA PHE A 308 -13.18 0.53 -2.83
C PHE A 308 -12.30 1.43 -1.95
N VAL A 309 -11.00 1.12 -1.92
CA VAL A 309 -9.96 1.86 -1.18
C VAL A 309 -9.01 2.55 -2.15
N PHE A 310 -8.62 3.78 -1.82
CA PHE A 310 -7.70 4.56 -2.65
C PHE A 310 -6.24 4.40 -2.22
N LEU A 311 -5.35 4.27 -3.22
CA LEU A 311 -3.92 4.48 -3.10
C LEU A 311 -3.50 5.71 -3.93
N PRO A 312 -2.52 6.51 -3.46
CA PRO A 312 -2.05 7.66 -4.22
C PRO A 312 -1.40 7.24 -5.54
N GLY A 313 -1.27 8.19 -6.46
CA GLY A 313 -0.40 8.06 -7.63
C GLY A 313 1.08 8.05 -7.23
N GLU A 314 1.96 8.05 -8.22
CA GLU A 314 3.41 7.98 -7.96
C GLU A 314 4.25 8.96 -8.79
N ARG A 315 3.89 9.16 -10.06
CA ARG A 315 4.67 9.98 -11.00
C ARG A 315 4.06 11.35 -11.23
N THR A 316 2.73 11.42 -11.26
CA THR A 316 1.95 12.62 -11.53
C THR A 316 0.94 12.79 -10.40
N PHE A 317 0.94 13.97 -9.79
CA PHE A 317 0.05 14.29 -8.67
C PHE A 317 -0.94 15.36 -9.07
N ARG A 318 -2.20 15.22 -8.64
CA ARG A 318 -3.29 16.10 -9.07
C ARG A 318 -3.16 17.51 -8.48
N ALA A 319 -3.61 18.48 -9.28
CA ALA A 319 -3.86 19.84 -8.82
C ALA A 319 -4.92 19.87 -7.69
N PRO A 320 -4.94 20.91 -6.83
CA PRO A 320 -4.04 22.07 -6.83
C PRO A 320 -2.77 21.91 -6.00
N LEU A 321 -2.70 20.89 -5.12
CA LEU A 321 -1.59 20.76 -4.17
C LEU A 321 -0.39 19.99 -4.73
N HIS A 322 -0.61 19.00 -5.61
CA HIS A 322 0.42 18.09 -6.11
C HIS A 322 1.18 17.33 -4.99
N LEU A 323 0.50 17.05 -3.86
CA LEU A 323 1.02 16.35 -2.67
C LEU A 323 0.43 14.92 -2.48
N GLY A 324 -0.07 14.36 -3.58
CA GLY A 324 -0.72 13.05 -3.64
C GLY A 324 -2.12 12.99 -3.02
N LEU A 325 -2.88 11.97 -3.43
CA LEU A 325 -4.24 11.65 -3.00
C LEU A 325 -4.30 10.31 -2.24
N PRO A 326 -3.61 10.15 -1.09
CA PRO A 326 -3.70 8.92 -0.31
C PRO A 326 -5.04 8.83 0.45
N MET A 327 -5.53 7.61 0.66
CA MET A 327 -6.55 7.33 1.69
C MET A 327 -5.92 7.28 3.09
N LEU A 328 -4.83 6.51 3.24
CA LEU A 328 -4.10 6.36 4.50
C LEU A 328 -2.90 7.31 4.55
N GLU A 329 -2.76 8.09 5.61
CA GLU A 329 -1.70 9.12 5.68
C GLU A 329 -0.29 8.51 5.60
N GLU A 330 -0.10 7.30 6.13
CA GLU A 330 1.17 6.57 6.09
C GLU A 330 1.64 6.19 4.67
N HIS A 331 0.78 6.33 3.65
CA HIS A 331 1.09 6.03 2.24
C HIS A 331 1.57 7.24 1.44
N ARG A 332 1.43 8.47 1.94
CA ARG A 332 1.68 9.72 1.17
C ARG A 332 3.06 9.80 0.51
N HIS A 333 4.07 9.16 1.11
CA HIS A 333 5.45 9.16 0.64
C HIS A 333 6.00 7.76 0.36
N ARG A 334 5.12 6.76 0.18
CA ARG A 334 5.49 5.38 -0.18
C ARG A 334 5.27 5.16 -1.67
N ASN A 335 6.13 4.35 -2.29
CA ASN A 335 5.96 3.92 -3.68
C ASN A 335 4.67 3.10 -3.87
N ALA A 336 4.17 3.07 -5.10
CA ALA A 336 2.92 2.41 -5.45
C ALA A 336 2.92 0.93 -5.06
N TYR A 337 4.03 0.21 -5.26
CA TYR A 337 4.10 -1.23 -4.99
C TYR A 337 3.98 -1.57 -3.50
N VAL A 338 4.76 -0.91 -2.63
CA VAL A 338 4.70 -1.09 -1.17
C VAL A 338 3.33 -0.65 -0.62
N THR A 339 2.75 0.41 -1.18
CA THR A 339 1.40 0.86 -0.82
C THR A 339 0.29 -0.10 -1.26
N TYR A 340 0.44 -0.72 -2.44
CA TYR A 340 -0.49 -1.73 -2.92
C TYR A 340 -0.47 -2.97 -2.04
N LEU A 341 0.71 -3.55 -1.81
CA LEU A 341 0.90 -4.65 -0.85
C LEU A 341 0.38 -4.25 0.53
N HIS A 342 0.68 -3.01 0.96
CA HIS A 342 -0.01 -2.19 1.96
C HIS A 342 -1.46 -2.61 2.21
N LEU A 343 -2.31 -2.18 1.26
CA LEU A 343 -3.75 -2.38 1.27
C LEU A 343 -4.14 -3.84 1.10
N ALA A 344 -3.35 -4.66 0.40
CA ALA A 344 -3.70 -6.05 0.10
C ALA A 344 -3.91 -6.93 1.35
N ASP A 345 -2.97 -7.01 2.30
CA ASP A 345 -3.26 -7.79 3.54
C ASP A 345 -4.04 -6.98 4.60
N ALA A 346 -4.07 -5.64 4.51
CA ALA A 346 -4.85 -4.84 5.45
C ALA A 346 -6.36 -4.96 5.19
N PHE A 347 -6.74 -4.93 3.90
CA PHE A 347 -8.10 -4.94 3.40
C PHE A 347 -8.23 -5.96 2.24
N PRO A 348 -8.10 -7.27 2.50
CA PRO A 348 -7.99 -8.30 1.45
C PRO A 348 -9.21 -8.42 0.55
N THR A 349 -10.39 -8.00 1.01
CA THR A 349 -11.64 -8.00 0.23
C THR A 349 -11.95 -6.66 -0.43
N ALA A 350 -11.09 -5.65 -0.29
CA ALA A 350 -11.34 -4.32 -0.85
C ALA A 350 -10.68 -4.16 -2.24
N HIS A 351 -11.43 -3.59 -3.17
CA HIS A 351 -10.96 -3.18 -4.49
C HIS A 351 -10.03 -1.98 -4.36
N ARG A 352 -8.96 -1.94 -5.18
CA ARG A 352 -7.86 -0.99 -5.02
C ARG A 352 -7.84 -0.03 -6.20
N VAL A 353 -7.89 1.28 -5.90
CA VAL A 353 -8.06 2.34 -6.89
C VAL A 353 -6.87 3.31 -6.83
N PHE A 354 -6.13 3.47 -7.92
CA PHE A 354 -5.19 4.57 -8.04
C PHE A 354 -5.98 5.89 -8.11
N ALA A 355 -5.78 6.74 -7.10
CA ALA A 355 -6.52 7.98 -6.90
C ALA A 355 -6.15 9.08 -7.89
N GLU A 356 -5.03 8.97 -8.61
CA GLU A 356 -4.57 9.94 -9.61
C GLU A 356 -3.53 9.30 -10.53
N GLY A 357 -3.53 9.69 -11.80
CA GLY A 357 -2.49 9.30 -12.76
C GLY A 357 -2.28 7.78 -12.85
N VAL A 358 -1.03 7.39 -13.11
CA VAL A 358 -0.63 5.98 -13.16
C VAL A 358 0.68 5.77 -12.37
N PRO A 359 0.88 4.59 -11.76
CA PRO A 359 2.12 4.25 -11.06
C PRO A 359 3.33 4.20 -12.01
N HIS A 360 4.52 3.96 -11.45
CA HIS A 360 5.66 3.55 -12.26
C HIS A 360 5.36 2.21 -12.97
N PRO A 361 5.64 2.06 -14.29
CA PRO A 361 5.27 0.85 -15.04
C PRO A 361 5.81 -0.45 -14.44
N GLN A 362 7.01 -0.42 -13.85
CA GLN A 362 7.60 -1.57 -13.18
C GLN A 362 6.85 -1.94 -11.88
N HIS A 363 6.31 -0.95 -11.16
CA HIS A 363 5.48 -1.22 -9.98
C HIS A 363 4.13 -1.79 -10.38
N LEU A 364 3.53 -1.33 -11.49
CA LEU A 364 2.33 -1.96 -12.04
C LEU A 364 2.59 -3.42 -12.38
N ALA A 365 3.67 -3.72 -13.12
CA ALA A 365 4.05 -5.09 -13.47
C ALA A 365 4.33 -5.98 -12.22
N TRP A 366 4.86 -5.42 -11.13
CA TRP A 366 5.03 -6.16 -9.87
C TRP A 366 3.73 -6.34 -9.09
N ILE A 367 2.79 -5.39 -9.17
CA ILE A 367 1.42 -5.54 -8.67
C ILE A 367 0.75 -6.68 -9.44
N GLU A 368 0.68 -6.61 -10.77
CA GLU A 368 0.07 -7.64 -11.61
C GLU A 368 0.68 -9.03 -11.39
N HIS A 369 2.01 -9.11 -11.23
CA HIS A 369 2.68 -10.37 -10.89
C HIS A 369 2.22 -10.92 -9.54
N PHE A 370 2.13 -10.09 -8.50
CA PHE A 370 1.61 -10.48 -7.19
C PHE A 370 0.14 -10.89 -7.26
N GLU A 371 -0.68 -10.16 -8.01
CA GLU A 371 -2.11 -10.43 -8.21
C GLU A 371 -2.37 -11.73 -8.98
N ALA A 372 -1.50 -12.09 -9.93
CA ALA A 372 -1.61 -13.32 -10.70
C ALA A 372 -1.04 -14.57 -9.98
N THR A 373 -0.08 -14.40 -9.06
CA THR A 373 0.71 -15.53 -8.52
C THR A 373 0.74 -15.65 -7.00
N GLY A 374 0.39 -14.58 -6.27
CA GLY A 374 0.64 -14.43 -4.84
C GLY A 374 2.12 -14.22 -4.45
N GLU A 375 3.02 -14.13 -5.43
CA GLU A 375 4.45 -13.95 -5.19
C GLU A 375 4.83 -12.48 -5.00
N VAL A 376 5.53 -12.20 -3.90
CA VAL A 376 6.05 -10.86 -3.62
C VAL A 376 7.40 -10.67 -4.31
N THR A 377 7.52 -9.58 -5.08
CA THR A 377 8.78 -9.18 -5.69
C THR A 377 9.61 -8.38 -4.70
N VAL A 378 10.88 -8.75 -4.52
CA VAL A 378 11.79 -8.17 -3.53
C VAL A 378 13.02 -7.59 -4.25
N PRO A 379 13.08 -6.27 -4.48
CA PRO A 379 14.19 -5.64 -5.17
C PRO A 379 15.44 -5.56 -4.27
N LEU A 380 16.57 -6.06 -4.77
CA LEU A 380 17.84 -6.18 -4.05
C LEU A 380 18.92 -5.22 -4.58
N THR A 381 19.80 -4.85 -3.67
CA THR A 381 21.02 -4.04 -3.84
C THR A 381 22.18 -4.71 -3.08
N GLY A 382 23.43 -4.33 -3.37
CA GLY A 382 24.60 -4.92 -2.70
C GLY A 382 24.75 -6.43 -2.92
N ILE A 383 24.28 -6.92 -4.08
CA ILE A 383 24.17 -8.35 -4.39
C ILE A 383 25.58 -8.94 -4.59
N THR A 384 26.00 -9.77 -3.65
CA THR A 384 27.25 -10.54 -3.73
C THR A 384 27.11 -11.74 -4.67
N PRO A 385 28.22 -12.35 -5.13
CA PRO A 385 28.18 -13.59 -5.91
C PRO A 385 27.38 -14.73 -5.23
N ALA A 386 27.42 -14.83 -3.90
CA ALA A 386 26.65 -15.83 -3.14
C ALA A 386 25.13 -15.59 -3.15
N ALA A 387 24.68 -14.38 -3.49
CA ALA A 387 23.26 -14.05 -3.68
C ALA A 387 22.78 -14.21 -5.14
N SER A 388 23.67 -14.49 -6.10
CA SER A 388 23.31 -14.55 -7.53
C SER A 388 22.18 -15.54 -7.84
N THR A 389 22.27 -16.76 -7.30
CA THR A 389 21.24 -17.80 -7.44
C THR A 389 19.87 -17.39 -6.89
N LEU A 390 19.80 -16.42 -5.97
CA LEU A 390 18.51 -15.92 -5.47
C LEU A 390 17.69 -15.21 -6.55
N LEU A 391 18.34 -14.67 -7.59
CA LEU A 391 17.70 -13.98 -8.71
C LEU A 391 17.14 -14.92 -9.79
N GLU A 392 17.46 -16.22 -9.73
CA GLU A 392 17.13 -17.19 -10.78
C GLU A 392 15.68 -17.70 -10.72
N GLY A 393 14.92 -17.37 -9.66
CA GLY A 393 13.51 -17.74 -9.56
C GLY A 393 12.83 -17.52 -8.21
N THR A 394 11.75 -18.27 -8.00
CA THR A 394 10.88 -18.24 -6.82
C THR A 394 11.48 -18.98 -5.63
N TRP A 395 11.46 -18.33 -4.47
CA TRP A 395 11.83 -18.90 -3.18
C TRP A 395 10.62 -18.99 -2.26
N ARG A 396 10.55 -20.08 -1.49
CA ARG A 396 9.54 -20.23 -0.44
C ARG A 396 10.06 -19.72 0.89
N VAL A 397 9.26 -18.91 1.56
CA VAL A 397 9.47 -18.55 2.96
C VAL A 397 8.93 -19.69 3.84
N ARG A 398 9.76 -20.16 4.77
CA ARG A 398 9.37 -21.20 5.73
C ARG A 398 8.17 -20.77 6.55
N ILE A 399 7.32 -21.73 6.92
CA ILE A 399 6.17 -21.51 7.83
C ILE A 399 6.57 -21.13 9.27
N GLU A 400 7.85 -21.27 9.62
CA GLU A 400 8.40 -21.14 10.97
C GLU A 400 8.62 -19.66 11.35
N GLN A 401 7.62 -19.00 11.93
CA GLN A 401 7.73 -17.59 12.34
C GLN A 401 8.69 -17.40 13.54
N THR A 402 9.97 -17.11 13.26
CA THR A 402 11.01 -16.93 14.30
C THR A 402 11.10 -15.52 14.88
N GLY A 403 10.42 -14.54 14.26
CA GLY A 403 10.33 -13.15 14.72
C GLY A 403 11.59 -12.27 14.52
N VAL A 404 12.77 -12.86 14.33
CA VAL A 404 14.02 -12.13 13.99
C VAL A 404 14.24 -12.07 12.48
N SER A 405 14.07 -13.19 11.79
CA SER A 405 14.29 -13.33 10.35
C SER A 405 13.32 -14.35 9.76
N GLU A 406 12.87 -14.10 8.54
CA GLU A 406 12.27 -15.15 7.71
C GLU A 406 13.37 -15.97 7.02
N ARG A 407 13.09 -17.24 6.75
CA ARG A 407 14.09 -18.20 6.26
C ARG A 407 13.63 -18.81 4.94
N LEU A 408 14.55 -18.94 3.99
CA LEU A 408 14.24 -19.47 2.66
C LEU A 408 14.40 -21.00 2.62
N GLU A 409 13.37 -21.69 2.15
CA GLU A 409 13.42 -23.13 1.86
C GLU A 409 14.41 -23.40 0.71
N GLY A 410 15.06 -24.58 0.72
CA GLY A 410 15.96 -25.01 -0.36
C GLY A 410 17.34 -24.35 -0.43
N THR A 411 17.64 -23.35 0.40
CA THR A 411 18.92 -22.61 0.35
C THR A 411 20.12 -23.29 1.01
N ARG A 412 19.91 -24.30 1.86
CA ARG A 412 21.03 -25.05 2.47
C ARG A 412 21.88 -25.75 1.42
N GLY A 413 23.19 -25.61 1.54
CA GLY A 413 24.16 -26.12 0.57
C GLY A 413 24.47 -25.15 -0.58
N LEU A 414 23.87 -23.96 -0.63
CA LEU A 414 24.39 -22.86 -1.44
C LEU A 414 25.78 -22.45 -0.93
N THR A 415 26.66 -22.09 -1.86
CA THR A 415 28.05 -21.69 -1.56
C THR A 415 28.07 -20.40 -0.73
N PRO A 416 28.63 -20.40 0.49
CA PRO A 416 28.77 -19.20 1.30
C PRO A 416 29.67 -18.13 0.63
N PRO A 417 29.48 -16.84 0.93
CA PRO A 417 30.37 -15.79 0.43
C PRO A 417 31.79 -15.96 0.99
N THR A 418 32.79 -15.74 0.14
CA THR A 418 34.21 -15.69 0.53
C THR A 418 34.65 -14.32 1.04
N GLU A 419 33.83 -13.30 0.82
CA GLU A 419 34.09 -11.91 1.22
C GLU A 419 33.08 -11.44 2.28
N TRP A 420 33.49 -10.49 3.11
CA TRP A 420 32.71 -10.00 4.24
C TRP A 420 32.26 -8.56 4.00
N ILE A 421 30.95 -8.32 4.01
CA ILE A 421 30.40 -6.97 4.12
C ILE A 421 30.38 -6.57 5.59
N ASN A 422 31.23 -5.60 5.97
CA ASN A 422 31.22 -5.03 7.31
C ASN A 422 29.87 -4.32 7.58
N ALA A 423 29.32 -4.52 8.77
CA ALA A 423 28.12 -3.86 9.26
C ALA A 423 28.15 -3.82 10.80
N ASP A 424 27.46 -2.85 11.42
CA ASP A 424 27.32 -2.79 12.88
C ASP A 424 26.26 -3.78 13.40
N TYR A 425 25.26 -4.09 12.57
CA TYR A 425 24.13 -4.96 12.88
C TYR A 425 23.73 -5.81 11.67
N ARG A 426 23.00 -6.90 11.91
CA ARG A 426 22.16 -7.53 10.88
C ARG A 426 20.89 -6.68 10.74
N GLU A 427 20.98 -5.66 9.90
CA GLU A 427 19.92 -4.65 9.72
C GLU A 427 18.64 -5.25 9.14
N ARG A 428 17.49 -4.66 9.49
CA ARG A 428 16.20 -4.98 8.90
C ARG A 428 16.24 -4.80 7.37
N GLY A 429 15.77 -5.82 6.65
CA GLY A 429 15.78 -5.87 5.19
C GLY A 429 17.12 -6.34 4.59
N SER A 430 18.14 -6.62 5.40
CA SER A 430 19.33 -7.32 4.91
C SER A 430 19.08 -8.82 4.74
N LEU A 431 19.77 -9.42 3.77
CA LEU A 431 19.84 -10.86 3.58
C LEU A 431 21.16 -11.38 4.14
N GLN A 432 21.06 -12.38 5.00
CA GLN A 432 22.14 -13.01 5.74
C GLN A 432 22.21 -14.49 5.34
N MET A 433 23.40 -15.05 5.18
CA MET A 433 23.61 -16.46 4.86
C MET A 433 24.42 -17.14 5.97
N ASP A 434 23.96 -18.32 6.39
CA ASP A 434 24.69 -19.18 7.33
C ASP A 434 26.00 -19.70 6.68
N LEU A 435 27.11 -19.54 7.38
CA LEU A 435 28.44 -19.98 6.93
C LEU A 435 28.73 -21.44 7.33
N ASP A 436 29.82 -22.02 6.83
CA ASP A 436 30.26 -23.40 7.14
C ASP A 436 30.41 -23.67 8.65
N SER A 437 30.65 -22.64 9.46
CA SER A 437 30.73 -22.72 10.93
C SER A 437 29.38 -23.02 11.60
N TYR A 438 28.26 -22.94 10.88
CA TYR A 438 26.95 -23.47 11.27
C TYR A 438 26.74 -24.95 10.88
N GLY A 439 27.69 -25.57 10.17
CA GLY A 439 27.66 -26.99 9.79
C GLY A 439 26.50 -27.31 8.85
N ARG A 440 25.59 -28.21 9.25
CA ARG A 440 24.46 -28.67 8.41
C ARG A 440 23.44 -27.60 7.98
N TYR A 441 23.61 -26.36 8.45
CA TYR A 441 22.78 -25.21 8.12
C TYR A 441 23.46 -24.27 7.11
N ALA A 442 24.74 -24.49 6.78
CA ALA A 442 25.49 -23.66 5.83
C ALA A 442 24.75 -23.46 4.50
N GLY A 443 24.83 -22.25 3.96
CA GLY A 443 24.08 -21.78 2.79
C GLY A 443 22.65 -21.31 3.10
N GLU A 444 22.08 -21.60 4.28
CA GLU A 444 20.71 -21.18 4.60
C GLU A 444 20.58 -19.66 4.62
N VAL A 445 19.64 -19.12 3.83
CA VAL A 445 19.42 -17.67 3.71
C VAL A 445 18.30 -17.21 4.62
N HIS A 446 18.59 -16.12 5.33
CA HIS A 446 17.76 -15.43 6.30
C HIS A 446 17.51 -14.00 5.83
N LEU A 447 16.26 -13.57 5.81
CA LEU A 447 15.86 -12.20 5.52
C LEU A 447 15.43 -11.52 6.83
N MET A 448 16.15 -10.47 7.22
CA MET A 448 16.03 -9.85 8.53
C MET A 448 14.74 -9.01 8.67
N LEU A 449 13.91 -9.34 9.66
CA LEU A 449 12.63 -8.65 9.93
C LEU A 449 12.78 -7.42 10.83
N ARG A 450 13.89 -7.35 11.57
CA ARG A 450 14.29 -6.29 12.49
C ARG A 450 15.81 -6.29 12.64
N ASP A 451 16.37 -5.20 13.12
CA ASP A 451 17.78 -5.15 13.47
C ASP A 451 18.11 -6.18 14.56
N ALA A 452 19.24 -6.88 14.39
CA ALA A 452 19.74 -7.84 15.37
C ALA A 452 21.27 -7.72 15.51
N PRO A 453 21.85 -8.11 16.66
CA PRO A 453 23.29 -8.23 16.79
C PRO A 453 23.89 -9.15 15.72
N LEU A 454 25.12 -8.85 15.31
CA LEU A 454 25.90 -9.70 14.40
C LEU A 454 26.03 -11.13 14.98
N ASP A 455 26.02 -12.12 14.09
CA ASP A 455 26.46 -13.49 14.40
C ASP A 455 27.70 -13.76 13.55
N PRO A 456 28.88 -14.06 14.13
CA PRO A 456 30.11 -14.30 13.37
C PRO A 456 30.06 -15.56 12.47
N ARG A 457 28.96 -16.31 12.51
CA ARG A 457 28.68 -17.47 11.65
C ARG A 457 27.70 -17.15 10.53
N GLN A 458 27.33 -15.88 10.36
CA GLN A 458 26.53 -15.39 9.23
C GLN A 458 27.27 -14.28 8.49
N ALA A 459 27.01 -14.16 7.19
CA ALA A 459 27.49 -13.05 6.37
C ALA A 459 26.33 -12.38 5.60
N ARG A 460 26.39 -11.07 5.47
CA ARG A 460 25.45 -10.27 4.66
C ARG A 460 25.76 -10.49 3.17
N ILE A 461 24.76 -10.89 2.38
CA ILE A 461 24.91 -11.26 0.97
C ILE A 461 24.19 -10.35 -0.01
N ALA A 462 23.18 -9.61 0.45
CA ALA A 462 22.41 -8.62 -0.31
C ALA A 462 21.53 -7.80 0.64
N ASP A 463 20.88 -6.77 0.11
CA ASP A 463 19.96 -5.89 0.83
C ASP A 463 18.72 -5.56 0.03
N ILE A 464 17.55 -5.60 0.68
CA ILE A 464 16.34 -4.99 0.11
C ILE A 464 16.60 -3.50 -0.08
N ALA A 465 16.47 -3.06 -1.33
CA ALA A 465 16.73 -1.68 -1.72
C ALA A 465 15.84 -0.73 -0.91
N ALA A 466 16.43 0.39 -0.46
CA ALA A 466 15.86 1.24 0.58
C ALA A 466 14.37 1.64 0.37
N PRO A 467 13.90 2.00 -0.85
CA PRO A 467 12.49 2.32 -1.10
C PRO A 467 11.52 1.17 -0.79
N TYR A 468 11.97 -0.08 -0.85
CA TYR A 468 11.14 -1.28 -0.72
C TYR A 468 11.28 -1.98 0.64
N ARG A 469 12.00 -1.40 1.61
CA ARG A 469 12.12 -1.97 2.96
C ARG A 469 10.78 -2.16 3.71
N GLY A 470 9.70 -1.53 3.25
CA GLY A 470 8.33 -1.78 3.72
C GLY A 470 7.77 -3.16 3.33
N VAL A 471 8.31 -3.80 2.29
CA VAL A 471 7.95 -5.18 1.89
C VAL A 471 8.23 -6.18 3.03
N VAL A 472 9.21 -5.89 3.90
CA VAL A 472 9.62 -6.76 5.01
C VAL A 472 8.46 -7.13 5.95
N ASP A 473 7.49 -6.23 6.17
CA ASP A 473 6.33 -6.53 7.03
C ASP A 473 5.36 -7.54 6.40
N ARG A 474 5.40 -7.67 5.06
CA ARG A 474 4.55 -8.54 4.25
C ARG A 474 5.11 -9.96 4.11
N LEU A 475 6.40 -10.13 4.33
CA LEU A 475 7.10 -11.42 4.21
C LEU A 475 6.62 -12.49 5.21
N ARG A 476 5.97 -12.07 6.30
CA ARG A 476 5.31 -12.95 7.28
C ARG A 476 3.97 -13.52 6.80
N LEU A 477 3.39 -12.91 5.76
CA LEU A 477 2.04 -13.15 5.27
C LEU A 477 2.05 -13.84 3.89
N THR A 478 3.04 -13.52 3.04
CA THR A 478 3.30 -14.30 1.81
C THR A 478 4.02 -15.62 2.11
N ARG A 479 3.89 -16.57 1.18
CA ARG A 479 4.60 -17.86 1.16
C ARG A 479 5.75 -17.92 0.14
N THR A 480 5.78 -16.98 -0.81
CA THR A 480 6.62 -17.05 -2.00
C THR A 480 7.15 -15.67 -2.36
N VAL A 481 8.45 -15.59 -2.61
CA VAL A 481 9.16 -14.38 -3.00
C VAL A 481 10.04 -14.63 -4.21
N ARG A 482 10.10 -13.65 -5.11
CA ARG A 482 11.15 -13.56 -6.15
C ARG A 482 12.06 -12.41 -5.81
N PHE A 483 13.36 -12.61 -5.95
CA PHE A 483 14.33 -11.54 -5.85
C PHE A 483 14.64 -10.99 -7.24
N VAL A 484 14.80 -9.68 -7.35
CA VAL A 484 15.19 -8.99 -8.58
C VAL A 484 16.28 -7.98 -8.25
N THR A 485 17.15 -7.66 -9.20
CA THR A 485 18.01 -6.47 -9.05
C THR A 485 17.11 -5.23 -9.00
N ALA A 486 17.38 -4.32 -8.07
CA ALA A 486 16.68 -3.03 -8.02
C ALA A 486 16.94 -2.22 -9.30
N PRO A 487 15.95 -1.42 -9.76
CA PRO A 487 16.08 -0.54 -10.92
C PRO A 487 17.08 0.61 -10.69
#